data_AF-A0A2D6FKY8-F1
#
_entry.id   AF-A0A2D6FKY8-F1
#
_cell.length_a   1.000
_cell.length_b   1.000
_cell.length_c   1.000
_cell.angle_alpha   90.00
_cell.angle_beta   90.00
_cell.angle_gamma   90.00
#
_symmetry.space_group_name_H-M   'P 1'
#
loop_
_entity.id
_entity.type
_entity.pdbx_description
1 polymer ?
#
loop_
_entity_poly.entity_id
_entity_poly.type
_entity_poly.pdbx_seq_one_letter_code
_entity_poly.pdbx_strand_id
1 'polypeptide(L)'
;MSNPKAAPISAKEFVSAYVQTHQAGGTIADLATSLHRSVEQVRAKKNSLFANLKKQGVALPSLKRQERNGSNYLEAANIANEYIASMTNEGMTNEGDTDGSDGMDS
;
A
#
# COMPACT_ATOMS: atom_id res chain seq x y z
N MET A 1 -16.34 23.14 -8.49
CA MET A 1 -16.15 22.34 -9.71
C MET A 1 -16.71 20.95 -9.44
N SER A 2 -17.83 20.60 -10.07
CA SER A 2 -18.48 19.31 -9.89
C SER A 2 -17.59 18.22 -10.47
N ASN A 3 -16.99 17.39 -9.62
CA ASN A 3 -16.25 16.22 -10.05
C ASN A 3 -17.28 15.26 -10.69
N PRO A 4 -17.30 15.03 -12.01
CA PRO A 4 -18.27 14.12 -12.59
C PRO A 4 -17.98 12.75 -11.98
N LYS A 5 -18.90 12.24 -11.14
CA LYS A 5 -18.83 10.87 -10.65
C LYS A 5 -18.72 9.98 -11.87
N ALA A 6 -17.53 9.43 -12.10
CA ALA A 6 -17.28 8.63 -13.27
C ALA A 6 -18.31 7.48 -13.30
N ALA A 7 -18.93 7.27 -14.46
CA ALA A 7 -20.05 6.35 -14.59
C ALA A 7 -19.73 4.97 -13.96
N PRO A 8 -20.68 4.35 -13.23
CA PRO A 8 -20.44 3.08 -12.58
C PRO A 8 -20.11 2.02 -13.63
N ILE A 9 -18.95 1.37 -13.51
CA ILE A 9 -18.56 0.27 -14.39
C ILE A 9 -19.45 -0.94 -14.10
N SER A 10 -20.11 -1.46 -15.13
CA SER A 10 -20.95 -2.64 -15.00
C SER A 10 -20.10 -3.89 -14.71
N ALA A 11 -20.71 -4.91 -14.09
CA ALA A 11 -20.02 -6.18 -13.85
C ALA A 11 -19.52 -6.83 -15.17
N LYS A 12 -20.33 -6.71 -16.24
CA LYS A 12 -20.02 -7.25 -17.56
C LYS A 12 -18.81 -6.58 -18.19
N GLU A 13 -18.78 -5.25 -18.20
CA GLU A 13 -17.64 -4.49 -18.76
C GLU A 13 -16.35 -4.79 -17.99
N PHE A 14 -16.42 -4.85 -16.66
CA PHE A 14 -15.27 -5.18 -15.84
C PHE A 14 -14.72 -6.57 -16.17
N VAL A 15 -15.58 -7.60 -16.22
CA VAL A 15 -15.15 -8.97 -16.51
C VAL A 15 -14.63 -9.10 -17.95
N SER A 16 -15.26 -8.42 -18.91
CA SER A 16 -14.79 -8.40 -20.30
C SER A 16 -13.38 -7.83 -20.40
N ALA A 17 -13.14 -6.65 -19.81
CA ALA A 17 -11.83 -6.05 -19.78
C ALA A 17 -10.82 -6.94 -19.04
N TYR A 18 -11.23 -7.53 -17.90
CA TYR A 18 -10.38 -8.43 -17.12
C TYR A 18 -9.89 -9.63 -17.93
N VAL A 19 -10.78 -10.28 -18.69
CA VAL A 19 -10.43 -11.43 -19.54
C VAL A 19 -9.47 -11.01 -20.64
N GLN A 20 -9.70 -9.87 -21.29
CA GLN A 20 -8.79 -9.34 -22.31
C GLN A 20 -7.40 -9.05 -21.73
N THR A 21 -7.34 -8.40 -20.55
CA THR A 21 -6.06 -8.15 -19.87
C THR A 21 -5.36 -9.46 -19.51
N HIS A 22 -6.09 -10.48 -19.04
CA HIS A 22 -5.51 -11.79 -18.73
C HIS A 22 -4.94 -12.46 -19.99
N GLN A 23 -5.68 -12.46 -21.09
CA GLN A 23 -5.25 -13.03 -22.37
C GLN A 23 -4.00 -12.34 -22.94
N ALA A 24 -3.91 -11.02 -22.77
CA ALA A 24 -2.71 -10.26 -23.11
C ALA A 24 -1.54 -10.49 -22.15
N GLY A 25 -1.73 -11.28 -21.08
CA GLY A 25 -0.73 -11.46 -20.04
C GLY A 25 -0.41 -10.16 -19.29
N GLY A 26 -1.40 -9.27 -19.17
CA GLY A 26 -1.28 -7.98 -18.50
C GLY A 26 -1.47 -8.06 -16.99
N THR A 27 -1.24 -6.92 -16.36
CA THR A 27 -1.30 -6.69 -14.92
C THR A 27 -2.57 -5.93 -14.53
N ILE A 28 -2.75 -5.71 -13.23
CA ILE A 28 -3.87 -4.89 -12.74
C ILE A 28 -3.74 -3.40 -13.12
N ALA A 29 -2.53 -2.92 -13.42
CA ALA A 29 -2.33 -1.57 -13.94
C ALA A 29 -2.88 -1.46 -15.38
N ASP A 30 -2.64 -2.47 -16.21
CA ASP A 30 -3.13 -2.49 -17.59
C ASP A 30 -4.66 -2.50 -17.64
N LEU A 31 -5.30 -3.26 -16.73
CA LEU A 31 -6.76 -3.24 -16.55
C LEU A 31 -7.26 -1.87 -16.06
N ALA A 32 -6.52 -1.20 -15.20
CA ALA A 32 -6.88 0.13 -14.71
C ALA A 32 -6.81 1.17 -15.82
N THR A 33 -5.78 1.10 -16.68
CA THR A 33 -5.64 1.91 -17.89
C THR A 33 -6.80 1.66 -18.85
N SER A 34 -7.15 0.40 -19.12
CA SER A 34 -8.23 0.06 -20.07
C SER A 34 -9.61 0.52 -19.60
N LEU A 35 -9.83 0.56 -18.28
CA LEU A 35 -11.08 0.99 -17.67
C LEU A 35 -11.12 2.50 -17.37
N HIS A 36 -10.03 3.22 -17.62
CA HIS A 36 -9.85 4.63 -17.23
C HIS A 36 -10.18 4.85 -15.74
N ARG A 37 -9.57 4.03 -14.88
CA ARG A 37 -9.74 4.04 -13.41
C ARG A 37 -8.40 3.94 -12.69
N SER A 38 -8.40 4.24 -11.39
CA SER A 38 -7.23 3.97 -10.56
C SER A 38 -7.10 2.48 -10.25
N VAL A 39 -5.87 2.02 -10.00
CA VAL A 39 -5.59 0.64 -9.59
C VAL A 39 -6.35 0.26 -8.32
N GLU A 40 -6.52 1.20 -7.38
CA GLU A 40 -7.27 1.00 -6.15
C GLU A 40 -8.76 0.76 -6.42
N GLN A 41 -9.38 1.57 -7.29
CA GLN A 41 -10.77 1.41 -7.68
C GLN A 41 -11.00 0.05 -8.37
N VAL A 42 -10.08 -0.36 -9.24
CA VAL A 42 -10.12 -1.67 -9.90
C VAL A 42 -9.98 -2.81 -8.90
N ARG A 43 -9.07 -2.71 -7.92
CA ARG A 43 -8.92 -3.72 -6.86
C ARG A 43 -10.19 -3.85 -6.00
N ALA A 44 -10.78 -2.74 -5.59
CA ALA A 44 -12.01 -2.73 -4.82
C ALA A 44 -13.15 -3.42 -5.58
N LYS A 45 -13.33 -3.07 -6.86
CA LYS A 45 -14.33 -3.69 -7.74
C LYS A 45 -14.05 -5.17 -7.97
N LYS A 46 -12.79 -5.55 -8.19
CA LYS A 46 -12.36 -6.96 -8.36
C LYS A 46 -12.77 -7.79 -7.14
N ASN A 47 -12.47 -7.31 -5.93
CA ASN A 47 -12.77 -8.05 -4.70
C ASN A 47 -14.27 -8.26 -4.52
N SER A 48 -15.06 -7.21 -4.76
CA SER A 48 -16.53 -7.29 -4.72
C SER A 48 -17.09 -8.28 -5.75
N LEU A 49 -16.61 -8.21 -7.00
CA LEU A 49 -17.06 -9.11 -8.07
C LEU A 49 -16.65 -10.56 -7.83
N PHE A 50 -15.42 -10.80 -7.40
CA PHE A 50 -14.92 -12.14 -7.14
C PHE A 50 -15.68 -12.81 -5.98
N ALA A 51 -16.05 -12.04 -4.94
CA ALA A 51 -16.90 -12.56 -3.88
C ALA A 51 -18.27 -13.02 -4.40
N ASN A 52 -18.88 -12.26 -5.33
CA ASN A 52 -20.16 -12.61 -5.94
C ASN A 52 -20.04 -13.79 -6.92
N LEU A 53 -19.00 -13.82 -7.75
CA LEU A 53 -18.74 -14.92 -8.69
C LEU A 53 -18.45 -16.24 -7.96
N LYS A 54 -17.70 -16.18 -6.85
CA LYS A 54 -17.43 -17.35 -6.02
C LYS A 54 -18.72 -17.96 -5.44
N LYS A 55 -19.70 -17.14 -5.05
CA LYS A 55 -21.03 -17.62 -4.62
C LYS A 55 -21.79 -18.35 -5.72
N GLN A 56 -21.50 -18.00 -6.98
CA GLN A 56 -22.07 -18.66 -8.16
C GLN A 56 -21.22 -19.85 -8.65
N GLY A 57 -20.15 -20.21 -7.94
CA GLY A 57 -19.24 -21.29 -8.33
C GLY A 57 -18.27 -20.93 -9.47
N VAL A 58 -18.17 -19.65 -9.85
CA VAL A 58 -17.29 -19.18 -10.92
C VAL A 58 -16.01 -18.59 -10.33
N ALA A 59 -14.86 -19.11 -10.76
CA ALA A 59 -13.54 -18.58 -10.41
C ALA A 59 -12.87 -18.00 -11.66
N LEU A 60 -12.37 -16.77 -11.56
CA LEU A 60 -11.59 -16.14 -12.62
C LEU A 60 -10.09 -16.38 -12.42
N PRO A 61 -9.31 -16.58 -13.50
CA PRO A 61 -7.86 -16.77 -13.42
C PRO A 61 -7.17 -15.49 -12.95
N SER A 62 -5.98 -15.60 -12.33
CA SER A 62 -5.26 -14.43 -11.81
C SER A 62 -4.47 -13.70 -12.90
N LEU A 63 -4.58 -12.36 -12.94
CA LEU A 63 -3.69 -11.49 -13.73
C LEU A 63 -2.23 -11.62 -13.29
N LYS A 64 -1.30 -11.23 -14.17
CA LYS A 64 0.13 -11.16 -13.81
C LYS A 64 0.33 -10.20 -12.65
N ARG A 65 1.30 -10.54 -11.79
CA ARG A 65 1.71 -9.68 -10.69
C ARG A 65 2.34 -8.41 -11.27
N GLN A 66 1.81 -7.27 -10.86
CA GLN A 66 2.49 -6.01 -11.05
C GLN A 66 3.73 -6.01 -10.15
N GLU A 67 4.89 -5.74 -10.71
CA GLU A 67 6.12 -5.56 -9.93
C GLU A 67 5.92 -4.41 -8.93
N ARG A 68 6.30 -4.63 -7.67
CA ARG A 68 6.32 -3.54 -6.70
C ARG A 68 7.62 -2.79 -6.91
N ASN A 69 7.55 -1.53 -7.33
CA ASN A 69 8.69 -0.64 -7.31
C ASN A 69 9.29 -0.64 -5.89
N GLY A 70 10.55 -1.08 -5.77
CA GLY A 70 11.27 -1.16 -4.49
C GLY A 70 11.45 0.19 -3.77
N SER A 71 11.16 1.29 -4.47
CA SER A 71 11.16 2.67 -3.96
C SER A 71 10.42 2.85 -2.64
N ASN A 72 9.26 2.21 -2.48
CA ASN A 72 8.38 2.44 -1.34
C ASN A 72 8.94 1.81 -0.04
N TYR A 73 9.81 0.82 -0.16
CA TYR A 73 10.45 0.18 0.99
C TYR A 73 11.56 1.07 1.58
N LEU A 74 12.25 1.84 0.73
CA LEU A 74 13.27 2.79 1.17
C LEU A 74 12.62 3.92 1.98
N GLU A 75 11.52 4.48 1.47
CA GLU A 75 10.77 5.55 2.15
C GLU A 75 10.15 5.06 3.46
N ALA A 76 9.59 3.84 3.48
CA ALA A 76 9.10 3.22 4.71
C ALA A 76 10.21 2.93 5.72
N ALA A 77 11.40 2.52 5.27
CA ALA A 77 12.55 2.31 6.13
C ALA A 77 13.04 3.62 6.76
N ASN A 78 13.04 4.73 6.00
CA ASN A 78 13.39 6.05 6.53
C ASN A 78 12.42 6.49 7.62
N ILE A 79 11.10 6.37 7.39
CA ILE A 79 10.07 6.71 8.39
C ILE A 79 10.23 5.84 9.65
N ALA A 80 10.49 4.55 9.49
CA ALA A 80 10.71 3.64 10.63
C ALA A 80 11.98 4.01 11.41
N ASN A 81 13.07 4.36 10.72
CA ASN A 81 14.32 4.78 11.35
C ASN A 81 14.17 6.09 12.11
N GLU A 82 13.45 7.07 11.57
CA GLU A 82 13.15 8.34 12.24
C GLU A 82 12.38 8.13 13.55
N TYR A 83 11.39 7.23 13.56
CA TYR A 83 10.63 6.88 14.76
C TYR A 83 11.48 6.14 15.82
N ILE A 84 12.37 5.25 15.39
CA ILE A 84 13.29 4.56 16.31
C ILE A 84 14.31 5.55 16.91
N ALA A 85 14.81 6.48 16.10
CA ALA A 85 15.72 7.52 16.55
C ALA A 85 15.07 8.47 17.56
N SER A 86 13.80 8.85 17.38
CA SER A 86 13.09 9.68 18.35
C SER A 86 12.90 9.00 19.71
N MET A 87 12.61 7.69 19.72
CA MET A 87 12.51 6.92 20.97
C MET A 87 13.86 6.78 21.69
N THR A 88 14.96 6.71 20.94
CA THR A 88 16.30 6.52 21.52
C THR A 88 16.84 7.81 22.13
N ASN A 89 16.52 8.98 21.55
CA ASN A 89 16.92 10.28 22.09
C ASN A 89 16.14 10.69 23.35
N GLU A 90 14.90 10.23 23.54
CA GLU A 90 14.12 10.49 24.76
C GLU A 90 14.59 9.64 25.97
N GLY A 91 15.42 8.63 25.76
CA GLY A 91 16.01 7.79 26.82
C GLY A 91 17.33 8.30 27.40
N MET A 92 17.86 9.42 26.91
CA MET A 92 19.20 9.93 27.26
C MET A 92 19.15 11.28 28.01
N THR A 93 18.23 11.45 28.96
CA THR A 93 18.38 12.49 29.99
C THR A 93 19.02 11.88 31.24
N ASN A 94 20.35 11.86 31.22
CA ASN A 94 21.31 11.83 32.32
C ASN A 94 20.78 11.44 33.72
N GLU A 95 20.99 10.19 34.10
CA GLU A 95 21.25 9.82 35.49
C GLU A 95 22.71 9.42 35.65
N GLY A 96 23.41 10.15 36.53
CA GLY A 96 24.53 9.63 37.30
C GLY A 96 25.93 10.08 36.86
N ASP A 97 26.49 11.04 37.58
CA ASP A 97 27.88 10.94 38.05
C ASP A 97 27.96 11.49 39.48
N THR A 98 27.91 10.55 40.42
CA THR A 98 28.46 10.63 41.78
C THR A 98 29.98 10.51 41.73
N ASP A 99 30.73 11.35 42.46
CA ASP A 99 31.74 10.96 43.49
C ASP A 99 32.85 12.01 43.72
N GLY A 100 33.04 12.33 45.00
CA GLY A 100 34.28 12.69 45.72
C GLY A 100 35.39 13.54 45.09
N SER A 101 35.67 14.70 45.71
CA SER A 101 37.02 15.03 46.22
C SER A 101 37.06 16.35 47.01
N ASP A 102 37.47 16.23 48.28
CA ASP A 102 38.37 17.07 49.08
C ASP A 102 38.41 18.61 48.89
N GLY A 103 38.21 19.32 50.01
CA GLY A 103 38.48 20.74 50.14
C GLY A 103 38.44 21.23 51.59
N MET A 104 39.34 20.72 52.42
CA MET A 104 39.73 21.26 53.74
C MET A 104 40.60 22.52 53.52
N ASP A 105 40.12 23.72 53.89
CA ASP A 105 40.87 24.93 54.33
C ASP A 105 39.89 26.12 54.28
N SER A 106 39.80 27.08 55.21
CA SER A 106 40.51 27.41 56.45
C SER A 106 39.54 28.10 57.42
#